data_AF-A0A6N8KW78-F1
#
_entry.id   AF-A0A6N8KW78-F1
#
_cell.length_a   1.000
_cell.length_b   1.000
_cell.length_c   1.000
_cell.angle_alpha   90.00
_cell.angle_beta   90.00
_cell.angle_gamma   90.00
#
_symmetry.space_group_name_H-M   'P 1'
#
loop_
_entity.id
_entity.type
_entity.pdbx_description
1 polymer ?
#
loop_
_entity_poly.entity_id
_entity_poly.type
_entity_poly.pdbx_seq_one_letter_code
_entity_poly.pdbx_strand_id
1 'polypeptide(L)' 'MEYVIDLLESQKQQLERRLYDDKLMYTDRKTASLLLQQLAQLKRAIKYLKLKATRR' A
#
# COMPACT_ATOMS: atom_id res chain seq x y z
N MET A 1 8.98 3.68 15.55
CA MET A 1 9.16 3.20 14.16
C MET A 1 8.09 2.17 13.84
N GLU A 2 7.80 1.28 14.79
CA GLU A 2 6.67 0.33 14.79
C GLU A 2 5.31 0.97 14.50
N TYR A 3 4.88 1.99 15.27
CA TYR A 3 3.62 2.71 15.00
C TYR A 3 3.46 3.22 13.56
N VAL A 4 4.55 3.71 12.94
CA VAL A 4 4.53 4.19 11.55
C VAL A 4 4.39 3.03 10.57
N ILE A 5 5.01 1.90 10.86
CA ILE A 5 4.88 0.68 10.06
C ILE A 5 3.44 0.17 10.13
N ASP A 6 2.84 0.13 11.32
CA ASP A 6 1.45 -0.32 11.52
C ASP A 6 0.44 0.58 10.77
N LEU A 7 0.65 1.90 10.83
CA LEU A 7 -0.16 2.86 10.09
C LEU A 7 -0.09 2.61 8.57
N LEU A 8 1.12 2.40 8.04
CA LEU A 8 1.31 2.12 6.61
C LEU A 8 0.73 0.76 6.21
N GLU A 9 0.77 -0.24 7.09
CA GLU A 9 0.15 -1.54 6.84
C GLU A 9 -1.38 -1.45 6.79
N SER A 10 -1.99 -0.66 7.68
CA SER A 10 -3.42 -0.38 7.64
C SER A 10 -3.84 0.32 6.34
N GLN A 11 -3.08 1.33 5.90
CA GLN A 11 -3.31 2.01 4.63
C GLN A 11 -3.16 1.07 3.43
N LYS A 12 -2.15 0.19 3.45
CA LYS A 12 -1.96 -0.85 2.43
C LYS A 12 -3.19 -1.75 2.31
N GLN A 13 -3.73 -2.21 3.43
CA GLN A 13 -4.91 -3.08 3.44
C GLN A 13 -6.16 -2.37 2.90
N GLN A 14 -6.37 -1.10 3.24
CA GLN A 14 -7.48 -0.32 2.70
C GLN A 14 -7.39 -0.16 1.17
N LEU A 15 -6.19 0.13 0.67
CA LEU A 15 -5.91 0.22 -0.76
C LEU A 15 -6.12 -1.10 -1.49
N GLU A 16 -5.65 -2.22 -0.91
CA GLU A 16 -5.88 -3.56 -1.46
C GLU A 16 -7.37 -3.86 -1.54
N ARG A 17 -8.14 -3.63 -0.48
CA ARG A 17 -9.60 -3.82 -0.49
C ARG A 17 -10.29 -3.00 -1.58
N ARG A 18 -9.91 -1.73 -1.74
CA ARG A 18 -10.46 -0.85 -2.78
C ARG A 18 -10.12 -1.31 -4.20
N LEU A 19 -8.95 -1.93 -4.39
CA LEU A 19 -8.51 -2.43 -5.69
C LEU A 19 -9.18 -3.75 -6.06
N TYR A 20 -9.39 -4.63 -5.06
CA TYR A 20 -10.08 -5.91 -5.21
C TYR A 20 -11.61 -5.79 -5.21
N ASP A 21 -12.15 -4.60 -4.97
CA ASP A 21 -13.54 -4.31 -5.26
C ASP A 21 -13.71 -4.36 -6.80
N ASP A 22 -14.19 -5.50 -7.29
CA ASP A 22 -14.09 -6.02 -8.67
C ASP A 22 -14.45 -5.01 -9.76
N LYS A 23 -15.19 -3.96 -9.43
CA LYS A 23 -15.65 -2.98 -10.41
C LYS A 23 -14.58 -1.97 -10.80
N LEU A 24 -13.58 -1.68 -9.96
CA LEU A 24 -12.70 -0.53 -10.18
C LEU A 24 -11.76 -0.71 -11.39
N MET A 25 -11.23 -1.92 -11.58
CA MET A 25 -10.38 -2.27 -12.74
C MET A 25 -11.11 -2.15 -14.08
N TYR A 26 -12.42 -2.42 -14.10
CA TYR A 26 -13.22 -2.40 -15.31
C TYR A 26 -13.86 -1.04 -15.58
N THR A 27 -14.26 -0.30 -14.53
CA THR A 27 -14.93 1.00 -14.66
C THR A 27 -13.96 2.17 -14.76
N ASP A 28 -12.81 2.13 -14.08
CA ASP A 28 -11.84 3.24 -14.08
C ASP A 28 -10.38 2.75 -14.00
N ARG A 29 -9.87 2.35 -15.17
CA ARG A 29 -8.48 1.87 -15.34
C ARG A 29 -7.43 2.89 -14.93
N LYS A 30 -7.69 4.20 -15.10
CA LYS A 30 -6.73 5.25 -14.72
C LYS A 30 -6.58 5.29 -13.21
N THR A 31 -7.70 5.28 -12.49
CA THR A 31 -7.71 5.21 -11.03
C THR A 31 -7.13 3.90 -10.52
N ALA A 32 -7.46 2.76 -11.14
CA ALA A 32 -6.86 1.48 -10.78
C ALA A 32 -5.32 1.47 -10.93
N SER A 33 -4.81 2.05 -12.01
CA SER A 33 -3.36 2.17 -12.26
C SER A 33 -2.67 3.05 -11.24
N LEU A 34 -3.30 4.18 -10.86
CA LEU A 34 -2.79 5.06 -9.81
C LEU A 34 -2.75 4.37 -8.44
N LEU A 35 -3.81 3.64 -8.08
CA LEU A 35 -3.87 2.91 -6.81
C LEU A 35 -2.84 1.77 -6.77
N LEU A 36 -2.59 1.09 -7.89
CA LEU A 36 -1.51 0.12 -8.00
C LEU A 36 -0.13 0.75 -7.78
N GLN A 37 0.12 1.93 -8.35
CA GLN A 37 1.37 2.67 -8.13
C GLN A 37 1.54 3.07 -6.66
N GLN A 38 0.50 3.59 -6.03
CA GLN A 38 0.49 3.95 -4.61
C GLN A 38 0.74 2.72 -3.73
N LEU A 39 0.10 1.59 -4.05
CA LEU A 39 0.29 0.33 -3.34
C LEU A 39 1.74 -0.17 -3.44
N ALA A 40 2.36 -0.06 -4.61
CA ALA A 40 3.77 -0.42 -4.81
C ALA A 40 4.71 0.47 -3.98
N GLN A 41 4.44 1.78 -3.93
CA GLN A 41 5.21 2.72 -3.10
C GLN A 41 5.08 2.40 -1.62
N LEU A 42 3.86 2.14 -1.13
CA LEU A 42 3.58 1.71 0.24
C LEU A 42 4.35 0.44 0.63
N LYS A 43 4.31 -0.59 -0.22
CA LYS A 43 5.05 -1.85 0.01
C LYS A 43 6.56 -1.62 0.11
N ARG A 44 7.13 -0.74 -0.72
CA ARG A 44 8.55 -0.36 -0.63
C ARG A 44 8.86 0.39 0.67
N ALA A 45 8.05 1.40 1.01
CA ALA A 45 8.24 2.20 2.23
C ALA A 45 8.22 1.33 3.49
N ILE A 46 7.21 0.44 3.62
CA ILE A 46 7.11 -0.53 4.73
C ILE A 46 8.38 -1.39 4.80
N LYS A 47 8.84 -1.94 3.67
CA LYS A 47 10.06 -2.76 3.61
C LYS A 47 11.29 -1.99 4.10
N TYR A 48 11.49 -0.77 3.63
CA TYR A 48 12.63 0.06 4.06
C TYR A 48 12.57 0.39 5.56
N LEU A 49 11.39 0.71 6.07
CA LEU A 49 11.20 1.02 7.49
C LEU A 49 11.44 -0.19 8.37
N LYS A 50 10.94 -1.38 8.00
CA LYS A 50 11.23 -2.64 8.70
C LYS A 50 12.72 -2.94 8.73
N LEU A 51 13.41 -2.84 7.58
CA LEU A 51 14.85 -3.04 7.50
C LEU A 51 15.63 -2.06 8.39
N LYS A 52 15.21 -0.79 8.43
CA LYS A 52 15.82 0.23 9.29
C LYS A 52 15.55 -0.04 10.78
N ALA A 53 14.36 -0.52 11.12
CA ALA A 53 14.02 -0.88 12.50
C ALA A 53 14.83 -2.08 12.99
N THR A 54 15.08 -3.08 12.12
CA THR A 54 15.85 -4.29 12.47
C THR A 54 17.36 -4.04 12.55
N ARG A 55 17.91 -3.08 11.80
CA ARG A 55 19.34 -2.72 11.82
C ARG A 55 19.71 -1.77 12.97
N ARG A 56 18.74 -1.39 13.81
CA ARG A 56 18.93 -0.47 14.94
C ARG A 56 19.08 -1.27 16.23
#